data_AF-A0A7J9K5C7-F1
#
_entry.id   AF-A0A7J9K5C7-F1
#
_cell.length_a   1.000
_cell.length_b   1.000
_cell.length_c   1.000
_cell.angle_alpha   90.00
_cell.angle_beta   90.00
_cell.angle_gamma   90.00
#
_symmetry.space_group_name_H-M   'P 1'
#
loop_
_entity.id
_entity.type
_entity.pdbx_description
1 polymer ?
#
loop_
_entity_poly.entity_id
_entity_poly.type
_entity_poly.pdbx_seq_one_letter_code
_entity_poly.pdbx_strand_id
1 'polypeptide(L)'
;MDMNRLLLFCSAHTDCIITEDQETAEIFLHQVDSAAVFHNASTRFCDGARFGLGAEVGISTSRIHARGPVGVEGLLTTRWILKGSGQVVDGDKGVIYTHKDIPIKS
;
A
#
# COMPACT_ATOMS: atom_id res chain seq x y z
N MET A 1 25.19 -7.56 5.61
CA MET A 1 24.87 -6.76 4.41
C MET A 1 24.59 -5.33 4.88
N ASP A 2 25.18 -4.30 4.28
CA ASP A 2 24.96 -2.91 4.72
C ASP A 2 23.69 -2.35 4.07
N MET A 3 22.63 -2.20 4.86
CA MET A 3 21.33 -1.76 4.34
C MET A 3 21.33 -0.33 3.79
N ASN A 4 22.24 0.53 4.29
CA ASN A 4 22.31 1.91 3.84
C ASN A 4 22.73 2.03 2.38
N ARG A 5 23.50 1.06 1.85
CA ARG A 5 23.91 1.06 0.44
C ARG A 5 22.77 0.68 -0.50
N LEU A 6 21.87 -0.21 -0.09
CA LEU A 6 20.69 -0.60 -0.89
C LEU A 6 19.73 0.57 -1.07
N LEU A 7 19.45 1.32 0.00
CA LEU A 7 18.57 2.49 -0.05
C LEU A 7 19.11 3.62 -0.95
N LEU A 8 20.42 3.70 -1.17
CA LEU A 8 21.04 4.78 -1.93
C LEU A 8 21.02 4.56 -3.45
N PHE A 9 21.04 3.30 -3.91
CA PHE A 9 21.19 2.96 -5.32
C PHE A 9 20.01 2.20 -5.93
N CYS A 10 19.04 1.75 -5.13
CA CYS A 10 17.89 1.05 -5.65
C CYS A 10 16.76 2.00 -6.08
N SER A 11 16.05 1.66 -7.16
CA SER A 11 14.91 2.43 -7.68
C SER A 11 13.62 2.26 -6.85
N ALA A 12 13.70 1.56 -5.71
CA ALA A 12 12.58 1.16 -4.87
C ALA A 12 11.52 0.28 -5.60
N HIS A 13 11.92 -0.46 -6.65
CA HIS A 13 11.02 -1.32 -7.42
C HIS A 13 10.87 -2.72 -6.82
N THR A 14 11.93 -3.54 -6.88
CA THR A 14 11.89 -4.91 -6.34
C THR A 14 13.28 -5.33 -5.90
N ASP A 15 13.39 -5.71 -4.63
CA ASP A 15 14.64 -6.18 -4.02
C ASP A 15 14.45 -7.56 -3.41
N CYS A 16 15.53 -8.33 -3.35
CA CYS A 16 15.50 -9.67 -2.77
C CYS A 16 16.76 -9.96 -1.96
N ILE A 17 16.58 -10.68 -0.86
CA ILE A 17 17.65 -11.32 -0.11
C ILE A 17 17.62 -12.83 -0.31
N ILE A 18 18.81 -13.42 -0.47
CA ILE A 18 19.00 -14.87 -0.46
C ILE A 18 19.75 -15.23 0.83
N THR A 19 19.09 -15.91 1.76
CA THR A 19 19.66 -16.29 3.06
C THR A 19 18.90 -17.49 3.66
N GLU A 20 19.60 -18.32 4.43
CA GLU A 20 18.99 -19.36 5.28
C GLU A 20 18.75 -18.88 6.72
N ASP A 21 19.40 -17.78 7.13
CA ASP A 21 19.15 -17.17 8.42
C ASP A 21 17.84 -16.37 8.41
N GLN A 22 16.88 -16.83 9.19
CA GLN A 22 15.55 -16.23 9.28
C GLN A 22 15.60 -14.84 9.92
N GLU A 23 16.47 -14.61 10.90
CA GLU A 23 16.55 -13.30 11.55
C GLU A 23 17.01 -12.22 10.55
N THR A 24 18.07 -12.52 9.79
CA THR A 24 18.51 -11.65 8.70
C THR A 24 17.43 -11.44 7.63
N ALA A 25 16.65 -12.48 7.29
CA ALA A 25 15.56 -12.36 6.33
C ALA A 25 14.48 -11.37 6.79
N GLU A 26 14.01 -11.50 8.04
CA GLU A 26 12.98 -10.61 8.61
C GLU A 26 13.48 -9.16 8.70
N ILE A 27 14.74 -8.95 9.12
CA ILE A 27 15.35 -7.62 9.15
C ILE A 27 15.34 -6.99 7.76
N PHE A 28 15.71 -7.73 6.72
CA PHE A 28 15.71 -7.24 5.34
C PHE A 28 14.30 -6.91 4.85
N LEU A 29 13.34 -7.81 5.07
CA LEU A 29 11.94 -7.65 4.66
C LEU A 29 11.28 -6.42 5.29
N HIS A 30 11.70 -6.02 6.50
CA HIS A 30 11.16 -4.85 7.20
C HIS A 30 11.91 -3.55 6.95
N GLN A 31 13.22 -3.59 6.67
CA GLN A 31 14.04 -2.38 6.51
C GLN A 31 14.12 -1.88 5.06
N VAL A 32 13.91 -2.75 4.07
CA VAL A 32 13.96 -2.35 2.66
C VAL A 32 12.66 -1.68 2.26
N ASP A 33 12.74 -0.41 1.89
CA ASP A 33 11.57 0.37 1.44
C ASP A 33 11.39 0.34 -0.09
N SER A 34 11.13 -0.86 -0.62
CA SER A 34 10.82 -1.09 -2.04
C SER A 34 9.37 -1.50 -2.24
N ALA A 35 8.86 -1.36 -3.47
CA ALA A 35 7.48 -1.72 -3.79
C ALA A 35 7.19 -3.22 -3.63
N ALA A 36 8.22 -4.07 -3.77
CA ALA A 36 8.19 -5.48 -3.43
C ALA A 36 9.54 -5.90 -2.82
N VAL A 37 9.50 -6.68 -1.74
CA VAL A 37 10.70 -7.20 -1.07
C VAL A 37 10.54 -8.71 -0.90
N PHE A 38 11.51 -9.49 -1.38
CA PHE A 38 11.43 -10.95 -1.41
C PHE A 38 12.54 -11.62 -0.61
N HIS A 39 12.23 -12.77 -0.04
CA HIS A 39 13.19 -13.70 0.57
C HIS A 39 13.22 -14.99 -0.25
N ASN A 40 14.40 -15.38 -0.72
CA ASN A 40 14.61 -16.63 -1.46
C ASN A 40 13.68 -16.84 -2.68
N ALA A 41 13.26 -15.74 -3.34
CA ALA A 41 12.40 -15.77 -4.52
C ALA A 41 12.88 -14.80 -5.59
N SER A 42 12.75 -15.17 -6.86
CA SER A 42 13.18 -14.34 -7.98
C SER A 42 12.46 -12.98 -7.99
N THR A 43 13.20 -11.89 -8.24
CA THR A 43 12.61 -10.56 -8.43
C THR A 43 11.64 -10.49 -9.62
N ARG A 44 11.71 -11.44 -10.57
CA ARG A 44 10.76 -11.59 -11.68
C ARG A 44 9.34 -11.97 -11.24
N PHE A 45 9.14 -12.36 -9.99
CA PHE A 45 7.80 -12.58 -9.44
C PHE A 45 7.00 -11.29 -9.26
N CYS A 46 7.63 -10.12 -9.23
CA CYS A 46 6.94 -8.83 -9.16
C CYS A 46 6.20 -8.54 -10.48
N ASP A 47 4.94 -8.98 -10.53
CA ASP A 47 4.05 -8.99 -11.70
C ASP A 47 2.63 -9.28 -11.21
N GLY A 48 1.65 -8.47 -11.64
CA GLY A 48 0.28 -8.56 -11.15
C GLY A 48 -0.41 -9.89 -11.39
N ALA A 49 -0.12 -10.58 -12.51
CA ALA A 49 -0.69 -11.90 -12.75
C ALA A 49 -0.11 -12.94 -11.77
N ARG A 50 1.20 -12.86 -11.49
CA ARG A 50 1.87 -13.73 -10.50
C ARG A 50 1.42 -13.44 -9.06
N PHE A 51 1.00 -12.19 -8.78
CA PHE A 51 0.47 -11.78 -7.48
C PHE A 51 -1.03 -12.09 -7.32
N GLY A 52 -1.69 -12.66 -8.34
CA GLY A 52 -3.11 -13.03 -8.27
C GLY A 52 -4.09 -11.87 -8.53
N LEU A 53 -3.61 -10.74 -9.07
CA LEU A 53 -4.45 -9.60 -9.48
C LEU A 53 -5.14 -9.83 -10.84
N GLY A 54 -4.86 -10.95 -11.49
CA GLY A 54 -5.31 -11.28 -12.85
C GLY A 54 -4.50 -10.55 -13.92
N ALA A 55 -4.47 -9.22 -13.85
CA ALA A 55 -3.65 -8.36 -14.69
C ALA A 55 -3.18 -7.13 -13.92
N GLU A 56 -2.20 -6.41 -14.48
CA GLU A 56 -1.77 -5.10 -13.98
C GLU A 56 -1.81 -4.07 -15.10
N VAL A 57 -2.01 -2.81 -14.72
CA VAL A 57 -1.76 -1.66 -15.62
C VAL A 57 -0.26 -1.35 -15.68
N GLY A 58 0.45 -1.62 -14.59
CA GLY A 58 1.90 -1.48 -14.46
C GLY A 58 2.33 -1.60 -13.00
N ILE A 59 3.60 -1.30 -12.74
CA ILE A 59 4.19 -1.34 -11.40
C ILE A 59 4.50 0.08 -10.95
N SER A 60 3.99 0.46 -9.77
CA SER A 60 4.21 1.78 -9.17
C SER A 60 5.23 1.70 -8.04
N THR A 61 6.22 2.60 -8.05
CA THR A 61 7.13 2.83 -6.92
C THR A 61 6.69 4.00 -6.03
N SER A 62 5.56 4.64 -6.35
CA SER A 62 4.98 5.74 -5.56
C SER A 62 4.59 5.26 -4.17
N ARG A 63 4.81 6.12 -3.16
CA ARG A 63 4.35 5.87 -1.78
C ARG A 63 2.91 6.32 -1.52
N ILE A 64 2.29 7.02 -2.48
CA ILE A 64 0.90 7.48 -2.40
C ILE A 64 0.02 6.73 -3.40
N HIS A 65 -1.25 6.54 -3.04
CA HIS A 65 -2.29 5.89 -3.84
C HIS A 65 -2.12 4.37 -4.04
N ALA A 66 -1.18 3.94 -4.87
CA ALA A 66 -0.94 2.52 -5.18
C ALA A 66 0.57 2.27 -5.35
N ARG A 67 1.05 1.14 -4.82
CA ARG A 67 2.47 0.75 -4.80
C ARG A 67 2.61 -0.75 -5.08
N GLY A 68 3.60 -1.12 -5.90
CA GLY A 68 3.77 -2.48 -6.44
C GLY A 68 2.95 -2.68 -7.72
N PRO A 69 2.68 -3.95 -8.09
CA PRO A 69 1.74 -4.29 -9.16
C PRO A 69 0.36 -3.65 -8.95
N VAL A 70 -0.08 -2.83 -9.90
CA VAL A 70 -1.34 -2.07 -9.80
C VAL A 70 -2.45 -2.77 -10.57
N GLY A 71 -3.34 -3.44 -9.82
CA GLY A 71 -4.59 -4.03 -10.32
C GLY A 71 -5.78 -3.04 -10.29
N VAL A 72 -7.00 -3.56 -10.41
CA VAL A 72 -8.24 -2.75 -10.50
C VAL A 72 -8.43 -1.81 -9.30
N GLU A 73 -8.13 -2.28 -8.08
CA GLU A 73 -8.27 -1.48 -6.85
C GLU A 73 -7.42 -0.20 -6.89
N GLY A 74 -6.22 -0.27 -7.50
CA GLY A 74 -5.35 0.88 -7.65
C GLY A 74 -5.78 1.86 -8.74
N LEU A 75 -6.94 1.63 -9.39
CA LEU A 75 -7.57 2.58 -10.31
C LEU A 75 -8.80 3.25 -9.70
N LEU A 76 -9.17 2.87 -8.48
CA LEU A 76 -10.31 3.43 -7.77
C LEU A 76 -9.92 4.68 -7.00
N THR A 77 -10.90 5.56 -6.81
CA THR A 77 -10.78 6.73 -5.93
C THR A 77 -12.01 6.80 -5.03
N THR A 78 -11.92 7.60 -3.96
CA THR A 78 -13.00 7.74 -2.99
C THR A 78 -13.76 9.05 -3.19
N ARG A 79 -15.06 9.01 -2.88
CA ARG A 79 -15.92 10.19 -2.87
C ARG A 79 -16.76 10.18 -1.61
N TRP A 80 -16.87 11.33 -0.96
CA TRP A 80 -17.74 11.53 0.18
C TRP A 80 -19.15 11.92 -0.27
N ILE A 81 -20.16 11.26 0.28
CA ILE A 81 -21.57 11.55 0.03
C ILE A 81 -22.24 11.81 1.36
N LEU A 82 -22.68 13.05 1.58
CA LEU A 82 -23.47 13.45 2.74
C LEU A 82 -24.93 13.65 2.33
N LYS A 83 -25.86 13.00 3.05
CA LYS A 83 -27.30 13.21 2.87
C LYS A 83 -27.84 13.96 4.09
N GLY A 84 -28.21 15.21 3.86
CA GLY A 84 -28.81 16.08 4.86
C GLY A 84 -30.30 16.34 4.60
N SER A 85 -30.91 17.03 5.54
CA SER A 85 -32.28 17.56 5.53
C SER A 85 -32.29 19.08 5.77
N GLY A 86 -31.22 19.79 5.40
CA GLY A 86 -31.06 21.23 5.58
C GLY A 86 -30.10 21.66 6.71
N GLN A 87 -29.19 20.77 7.12
CA GLN A 87 -28.16 21.09 8.12
C GLN A 87 -27.26 22.25 7.64
N VAL A 88 -27.00 23.19 8.54
CA VAL A 88 -26.09 24.33 8.34
C VAL A 88 -25.04 24.35 9.46
N VAL A 89 -23.87 24.90 9.16
CA VAL A 89 -22.79 25.13 10.13
C VAL A 89 -22.84 26.59 10.57
N ASP A 90 -23.17 26.83 11.84
CA ASP A 90 -23.19 28.18 12.44
C ASP A 90 -22.49 28.16 13.81
N GLY A 91 -21.16 28.09 13.76
CA GLY A 91 -20.29 28.05 14.93
C GLY A 91 -20.44 26.81 15.83
N ASP A 92 -21.18 25.79 15.38
CA ASP A 92 -21.48 24.51 16.04
C ASP A 92 -21.99 24.63 17.49
N LYS A 93 -22.51 25.80 17.88
CA LYS A 93 -22.99 26.03 19.24
C LYS A 93 -24.30 25.28 19.48
N GLY A 94 -24.26 24.29 20.38
CA GLY A 94 -25.41 23.46 20.72
C GLY A 94 -25.65 22.29 19.76
N VAL A 95 -24.75 22.05 18.81
CA VAL A 95 -24.77 20.85 17.96
C VAL A 95 -24.04 19.71 18.68
N ILE A 96 -24.67 18.53 18.73
CA ILE A 96 -24.05 17.32 19.27
C ILE A 96 -23.81 16.37 18.11
N TYR A 97 -22.56 16.23 17.69
CA TYR A 97 -22.15 15.22 16.72
C TYR A 97 -22.15 13.84 17.37
N THR A 98 -22.68 12.85 16.67
CA THR A 98 -22.70 11.47 17.18
C THR A 98 -21.47 10.68 16.78
N HIS A 99 -20.83 11.03 15.64
CA HIS A 99 -19.72 10.31 15.02
C HIS A 99 -19.87 8.77 15.07
N LYS A 100 -21.11 8.31 14.95
CA LYS A 100 -21.43 6.90 15.13
C LYS A 100 -21.14 6.16 13.83
N ASP A 101 -20.19 5.23 13.89
CA ASP A 101 -19.97 4.30 12.79
C ASP A 101 -21.21 3.44 12.57
N ILE A 102 -21.62 3.33 11.32
CA ILE A 102 -22.76 2.54 10.89
C ILE A 102 -22.21 1.29 10.20
N PRO A 103 -22.69 0.07 10.54
CA PRO A 103 -22.26 -1.14 9.87
C PRO A 103 -22.49 -1.05 8.36
N ILE A 104 -21.43 -1.25 7.59
CA ILE A 104 -21.51 -1.36 6.13
C ILE A 104 -21.93 -2.80 5.83
N LYS A 105 -22.95 -2.98 4.98
CA LYS A 105 -23.26 -4.31 4.44
C LYS A 105 -22.16 -4.67 3.44
N SER A 106 -21.41 -5.71 3.75
CA SER A 106 -20.51 -6.41 2.83
C SER A 106 -21.29 -7.20 1.80
#